data_AF-A0A7V9VBK8-F1
#
_entry.id   AF-A0A7V9VBK8-F1
#
_cell.length_a   1.000
_cell.length_b   1.000
_cell.length_c   1.000
_cell.angle_alpha   90.00
_cell.angle_beta   90.00
_cell.angle_gamma   90.00
#
_symmetry.space_group_name_H-M   'P 1'
#
loop_
_entity.id
_entity.type
_entity.pdbx_description
1 polymer ?
#
loop_
_entity_poly.entity_id
_entity_poly.type
_entity_poly.pdbx_seq_one_letter_code
_entity_poly.pdbx_strand_id
1 'polypeptide(L)'
;MRPGAPPAAIEAVRRRADDAGLETIVYQDADQRIIDVTGGNASDAGDALAAMSGVDRVVRGSQPEPLITSNLRIAGIRPLVPPSILQEQLPLTTKATRTIHHSRQDASAILRGEDDRLLVVVGPCSIHDAGAAMAYARRLSAVASDLAGDLLVVMRVYFEKPRTTVGWKGLINDPRLDGSFAVNEGLALARKLLLDVIELGLPAGCEFLDPITPQFIADAVTWGAIGARTTESQVHRNLTSGLSMPVGFKNGTDGNIQIAIDAMRAASFPHQFMSVTEQGVAAIVATRGNRDTHVILRGGSGGTNYDAGSVRTTLATLRANDVPARVMIDASHGNSAKDYRRQAVVASDVAEQVAAGETGIVGLMLESFLADGRQDLADPATLTFGQSITDACMGWETTVPVLHELAAAARTRREARERTGKSSENRARTNR
;
A
#
# COMPACT_ATOMS: atom_id res chain seq x y z
N MET A 1 -22.45 -8.36 -42.66
CA MET A 1 -22.46 -9.71 -43.29
C MET A 1 -23.39 -10.61 -42.50
N ARG A 2 -23.95 -11.67 -43.11
CA ARG A 2 -24.77 -12.66 -42.40
C ARG A 2 -23.95 -13.32 -41.28
N PRO A 3 -24.53 -13.61 -40.10
CA PRO A 3 -23.84 -14.37 -39.06
C PRO A 3 -23.29 -15.68 -39.61
N GLY A 4 -22.01 -15.98 -39.33
CA GLY A 4 -21.33 -17.18 -39.82
C GLY A 4 -20.96 -17.17 -41.32
N ALA A 5 -21.02 -16.03 -42.01
CA ALA A 5 -20.57 -15.94 -43.40
C ALA A 5 -19.11 -16.45 -43.55
N PRO A 6 -18.82 -17.32 -44.54
CA PRO A 6 -17.50 -17.91 -44.69
C PRO A 6 -16.47 -16.83 -45.06
N PRO A 7 -15.19 -16.99 -44.68
CA PRO A 7 -14.13 -16.02 -45.00
C PRO A 7 -14.06 -15.66 -46.50
N ALA A 8 -14.35 -16.61 -47.39
CA ALA A 8 -14.39 -16.39 -48.83
C ALA A 8 -15.49 -15.39 -49.27
N ALA A 9 -16.65 -15.38 -48.61
CA ALA A 9 -17.72 -14.43 -48.91
C ALA A 9 -17.36 -13.01 -48.45
N ILE A 10 -16.67 -12.89 -47.30
CA ILE A 10 -16.16 -11.61 -46.78
C ILE A 10 -15.12 -11.03 -47.72
N GLU A 11 -14.17 -11.86 -48.18
CA GLU A 11 -13.11 -11.45 -49.10
C GLU A 11 -13.66 -11.06 -50.48
N ALA A 12 -14.72 -11.73 -50.95
CA ALA A 12 -15.37 -11.39 -52.20
C ALA A 12 -15.98 -9.98 -52.15
N VAL A 13 -16.68 -9.64 -51.06
CA VAL A 13 -17.27 -8.31 -50.87
C VAL A 13 -16.18 -7.24 -50.75
N ARG A 14 -15.10 -7.53 -50.02
CA ARG A 14 -13.93 -6.66 -49.91
C ARG A 14 -13.33 -6.34 -51.27
N ARG A 15 -13.02 -7.38 -52.06
CA ARG A 15 -12.45 -7.24 -53.40
C ARG A 15 -13.36 -6.44 -54.33
N ARG A 16 -14.68 -6.65 -54.28
CA ARG A 16 -15.63 -5.92 -55.11
C ARG A 16 -15.66 -4.41 -54.78
N ALA A 17 -15.50 -4.06 -53.51
CA ALA A 17 -15.40 -2.67 -53.09
C ALA A 17 -14.02 -2.07 -53.46
N ASP A 18 -12.93 -2.81 -53.28
CA ASP A 18 -11.58 -2.40 -53.69
C ASP A 18 -11.51 -2.16 -55.22
N ASP A 19 -12.10 -3.04 -56.03
CA ASP A 19 -12.21 -2.92 -57.51
C ASP A 19 -13.01 -1.67 -57.93
N ALA A 20 -13.91 -1.20 -57.07
CA ALA A 20 -14.69 0.02 -57.27
C ALA A 20 -13.96 1.29 -56.79
N GLY A 21 -12.71 1.17 -56.34
CA GLY A 21 -11.90 2.27 -55.80
C GLY A 21 -12.37 2.75 -54.43
N LEU A 22 -13.01 1.88 -53.65
CA LEU A 22 -13.50 2.17 -52.31
C LEU A 22 -12.55 1.58 -51.27
N GLU A 23 -12.35 2.30 -50.17
CA GLU A 23 -11.57 1.82 -49.04
C GLU A 23 -12.44 0.90 -48.18
N THR A 24 -11.89 -0.25 -47.79
CA THR A 24 -12.60 -1.27 -47.01
C THR A 24 -11.95 -1.51 -45.66
N ILE A 25 -12.75 -1.54 -44.59
CA ILE A 25 -12.31 -2.00 -43.27
C ILE A 25 -13.21 -3.14 -42.83
N VAL A 26 -12.61 -4.29 -42.52
CA VAL A 26 -13.34 -5.46 -42.01
C VAL A 26 -13.12 -5.58 -40.51
N TYR A 27 -14.21 -5.58 -39.74
CA TYR A 27 -14.15 -5.82 -38.30
C TYR A 27 -15.31 -6.71 -37.83
N GLN A 28 -15.20 -7.18 -36.60
CA GLN A 28 -16.23 -7.98 -35.93
C GLN A 28 -16.93 -7.07 -34.91
N ASP A 29 -18.25 -7.02 -34.97
CA ASP A 29 -19.10 -6.41 -33.95
C ASP A 29 -20.14 -7.43 -33.48
N ALA A 30 -20.18 -7.69 -32.17
CA ALA A 30 -20.89 -8.82 -31.58
C ALA A 30 -20.68 -10.13 -32.38
N ASP A 31 -21.75 -10.71 -32.94
CA ASP A 31 -21.73 -11.95 -33.74
C ASP A 31 -21.68 -11.70 -35.26
N GLN A 32 -21.52 -10.44 -35.69
CA GLN A 32 -21.55 -10.05 -37.10
C GLN A 32 -20.20 -9.53 -37.60
N ARG A 33 -19.83 -9.94 -38.82
CA ARG A 33 -18.73 -9.32 -39.56
C ARG A 33 -19.25 -8.09 -40.30
N ILE A 34 -18.65 -6.94 -40.04
CA ILE A 34 -18.95 -5.67 -40.71
C ILE A 34 -17.83 -5.40 -41.72
N ILE A 35 -18.22 -5.00 -42.92
CA ILE A 35 -17.32 -4.48 -43.95
C ILE A 35 -17.75 -3.04 -44.14
N ASP A 36 -16.97 -2.13 -43.57
CA ASP A 36 -17.14 -0.70 -43.76
C ASP A 36 -16.49 -0.30 -45.08
N VAL A 37 -17.19 0.52 -45.86
CA VAL A 37 -16.83 0.88 -47.22
C VAL A 37 -16.92 2.40 -47.35
N THR A 38 -15.78 3.05 -47.57
CA THR A 38 -15.69 4.51 -47.65
C THR A 38 -15.09 4.94 -49.00
N GLY A 39 -15.46 6.12 -49.50
CA GLY A 39 -15.00 6.63 -50.79
C GLY A 39 -16.06 7.46 -51.53
N GLY A 40 -15.63 8.26 -52.51
CA GLY A 40 -16.47 9.25 -53.21
C GLY A 40 -17.71 8.66 -53.92
N ASN A 41 -17.67 7.38 -54.29
CA ASN A 41 -18.76 6.66 -54.98
C ASN A 41 -19.39 5.54 -54.12
N ALA A 42 -19.14 5.52 -52.80
CA ALA A 42 -19.59 4.43 -51.92
C ALA A 42 -21.11 4.27 -51.88
N SER A 43 -21.86 5.37 -52.04
CA SER A 43 -23.32 5.37 -52.12
C SER A 43 -23.85 4.61 -53.35
N ASP A 44 -23.14 4.70 -54.48
CA ASP A 44 -23.54 4.09 -55.75
C ASP A 44 -23.20 2.60 -55.81
N ALA A 45 -22.15 2.18 -55.10
CA ALA A 45 -21.78 0.77 -54.97
C ALA A 45 -22.71 -0.03 -54.06
N GLY A 46 -23.58 0.63 -53.28
CA GLY A 46 -24.44 0.00 -52.28
C GLY A 46 -25.35 -1.10 -52.84
N ASP A 47 -25.93 -0.91 -54.04
CA ASP A 47 -26.82 -1.90 -54.66
C ASP A 47 -26.04 -3.12 -55.16
N ALA A 48 -24.85 -2.89 -55.71
CA ALA A 48 -23.98 -3.96 -56.20
C ALA A 48 -23.43 -4.83 -55.06
N LEU A 49 -23.08 -4.21 -53.92
CA LEU A 49 -22.63 -4.91 -52.72
C LEU A 49 -23.79 -5.65 -52.04
N ALA A 50 -25.00 -5.05 -52.00
CA ALA A 50 -26.19 -5.69 -51.40
C ALA A 50 -26.57 -7.01 -52.07
N ALA A 51 -26.29 -7.15 -53.37
CA ALA A 51 -26.59 -8.36 -54.14
C ALA A 51 -25.58 -9.51 -53.92
N MET A 52 -24.49 -9.29 -53.18
CA MET A 52 -23.43 -10.29 -53.01
C MET A 52 -23.78 -11.37 -51.98
N SER A 53 -23.33 -12.59 -52.26
CA SER A 53 -23.50 -13.72 -51.34
C SER A 53 -22.83 -13.45 -49.99
N GLY A 54 -23.55 -13.72 -48.90
CA GLY A 54 -23.08 -13.47 -47.54
C GLY A 54 -23.35 -12.05 -47.02
N VAL A 55 -23.82 -11.13 -47.86
CA VAL A 55 -24.33 -9.83 -47.40
C VAL A 55 -25.73 -10.01 -46.81
N ASP A 56 -25.93 -9.42 -45.64
CA ASP A 56 -27.20 -9.47 -44.91
C ASP A 56 -28.05 -8.24 -45.24
N ARG A 57 -27.45 -7.06 -45.06
CA ARG A 57 -28.01 -5.75 -45.39
C ARG A 57 -26.88 -4.76 -45.71
N VAL A 58 -27.20 -3.72 -46.48
CA VAL A 58 -26.36 -2.54 -46.69
C VAL A 58 -27.04 -1.35 -46.01
N VAL A 59 -26.32 -0.67 -45.12
CA VAL A 59 -26.82 0.51 -44.42
C VAL A 59 -26.26 1.75 -45.11
N ARG A 60 -27.13 2.62 -45.63
CA ARG A 60 -26.76 3.88 -46.30
C ARG A 60 -27.13 5.06 -45.40
N GLY A 61 -26.15 5.76 -44.82
CA GLY A 61 -26.37 7.03 -44.12
C GLY A 61 -25.78 7.16 -42.72
N SER A 62 -25.31 8.39 -42.44
CA SER A 62 -24.35 8.86 -41.41
C SER A 62 -23.03 8.10 -41.42
N GLN A 63 -21.92 8.83 -41.27
CA GLN A 63 -20.57 8.26 -41.14
C GLN A 63 -20.65 6.97 -40.30
N PRO A 64 -19.99 5.86 -40.71
CA PRO A 64 -19.89 4.69 -39.85
C PRO A 64 -19.50 5.17 -38.46
N GLU A 65 -20.15 4.66 -37.39
CA GLU A 65 -19.73 5.05 -36.04
C GLU A 65 -18.22 4.87 -35.97
N PRO A 66 -17.47 5.95 -35.69
CA PRO A 66 -16.03 5.92 -35.85
C PRO A 66 -15.51 4.78 -34.99
N LEU A 67 -14.64 3.95 -35.55
CA LEU A 67 -14.03 2.84 -34.82
C LEU A 67 -13.47 3.37 -33.50
N ILE A 68 -14.15 3.04 -32.41
CA ILE A 68 -13.77 3.53 -31.10
C ILE A 68 -12.60 2.66 -30.65
N THR A 69 -11.44 3.28 -30.49
CA THR A 69 -10.23 2.59 -29.99
C THR A 69 -9.97 2.90 -28.52
N SER A 70 -10.65 3.92 -27.97
CA SER A 70 -10.47 4.40 -26.60
C SER A 70 -11.62 3.96 -25.69
N ASN A 71 -11.34 3.77 -24.40
CA ASN A 71 -12.35 3.53 -23.36
C ASN A 71 -13.28 2.32 -23.55
N LEU A 72 -12.93 1.38 -24.43
CA LEU A 72 -13.73 0.17 -24.73
C LEU A 72 -14.09 -0.70 -23.52
N ARG A 73 -13.35 -0.55 -22.41
CA ARG A 73 -13.56 -1.27 -21.14
C ARG A 73 -13.73 -0.34 -19.94
N ILE A 74 -14.03 0.94 -20.19
CA ILE A 74 -14.24 1.95 -19.15
C ILE A 74 -15.74 2.19 -19.00
N ALA A 75 -16.32 1.73 -17.90
CA ALA A 75 -17.75 1.91 -17.62
C ALA A 75 -18.11 3.38 -17.32
N GLY A 76 -17.14 4.19 -16.87
CA GLY A 76 -17.32 5.62 -16.61
C GLY A 76 -16.08 6.26 -16.01
N ILE A 77 -15.97 7.57 -16.16
CA ILE A 77 -14.89 8.40 -15.59
C ILE A 77 -15.56 9.50 -14.76
N ARG A 78 -15.15 9.63 -13.50
CA ARG A 78 -15.60 10.69 -12.59
C ARG A 78 -14.36 11.43 -12.05
N PRO A 79 -14.41 12.75 -11.87
CA PRO A 79 -13.29 13.49 -11.32
C PRO A 79 -13.08 13.15 -9.84
N LEU A 80 -11.82 13.14 -9.42
CA LEU A 80 -11.44 13.19 -8.01
C LEU A 80 -11.37 14.64 -7.55
N VAL A 81 -11.65 14.89 -6.27
CA VAL A 81 -11.32 16.16 -5.63
C VAL A 81 -9.82 16.43 -5.77
N PRO A 82 -9.36 17.64 -6.14
CA PRO A 82 -7.95 17.99 -6.09
C PRO A 82 -7.36 17.87 -4.68
N PRO A 83 -6.13 17.37 -4.50
CA PRO A 83 -5.49 17.30 -3.20
C PRO A 83 -5.49 18.62 -2.42
N SER A 84 -5.22 19.75 -3.09
CA SER A 84 -5.17 21.08 -2.46
C SER A 84 -6.50 21.48 -1.84
N ILE A 85 -7.64 21.17 -2.48
CA ILE A 85 -8.97 21.46 -1.92
C ILE A 85 -9.18 20.65 -0.65
N LEU A 86 -8.78 19.38 -0.65
CA LEU A 86 -8.95 18.54 0.53
C LEU A 86 -8.04 18.98 1.68
N GLN A 87 -6.80 19.38 1.38
CA GLN A 87 -5.85 19.92 2.36
C GLN A 87 -6.31 21.27 2.93
N GLU A 88 -6.97 22.12 2.13
CA GLU A 88 -7.56 23.39 2.59
C GLU A 88 -8.77 23.15 3.50
N GLN A 89 -9.64 22.20 3.15
CA GLN A 89 -10.80 21.84 3.97
C GLN A 89 -10.42 21.16 5.28
N LEU A 90 -9.33 20.39 5.27
CA LEU A 90 -8.83 19.62 6.40
C LEU A 90 -7.33 19.93 6.60
N PRO A 91 -6.98 21.12 7.12
CA PRO A 91 -5.60 21.52 7.28
C PRO A 91 -4.95 20.82 8.47
N LEU A 92 -3.64 20.62 8.39
CA LEU A 92 -2.84 20.26 9.57
C LEU A 92 -2.87 21.43 10.57
N THR A 93 -3.14 21.14 11.85
CA THR A 93 -2.93 22.13 12.90
C THR A 93 -1.44 22.22 13.24
N THR A 94 -1.04 23.29 13.92
CA THR A 94 0.33 23.44 14.44
C THR A 94 0.74 22.27 15.35
N LYS A 95 -0.20 21.71 16.13
CA LYS A 95 0.07 20.57 17.00
C LYS A 95 0.38 19.34 16.15
N ALA A 96 -0.49 19.03 15.18
CA ALA A 96 -0.30 17.89 14.30
C ALA A 96 1.02 17.99 13.51
N THR A 97 1.32 19.16 12.94
CA THR A 97 2.59 19.39 12.22
C THR A 97 3.81 19.10 13.09
N ARG A 98 3.81 19.54 14.36
CA ARG A 98 4.91 19.26 15.29
C ARG A 98 5.01 17.78 15.62
N THR A 99 3.88 17.11 15.88
CA THR A 99 3.86 15.67 16.14
C THR A 99 4.48 14.91 14.97
N ILE A 100 4.05 15.18 13.73
CA ILE A 100 4.57 14.52 12.52
C ILE A 100 6.05 14.83 12.31
N HIS A 101 6.47 16.08 12.50
CA HIS A 101 7.86 16.48 12.31
C HIS A 101 8.79 15.72 13.26
N HIS A 102 8.49 15.73 14.56
CA HIS A 102 9.31 15.03 15.56
C HIS A 102 9.23 13.52 15.39
N SER A 103 8.05 12.95 15.16
CA SER A 103 7.91 11.50 15.04
C SER A 103 8.64 10.95 13.80
N ARG A 104 8.72 11.70 12.70
CA ARG A 104 9.56 11.34 11.54
C ARG A 104 11.05 11.38 11.90
N GLN A 105 11.50 12.40 12.63
CA GLN A 105 12.88 12.49 13.10
C GLN A 105 13.24 11.32 14.02
N ASP A 106 12.38 11.01 14.98
CA ASP A 106 12.54 9.88 15.90
C ASP A 106 12.59 8.55 15.15
N ALA A 107 11.67 8.32 14.21
CA ALA A 107 11.69 7.12 13.38
C ALA A 107 13.00 7.01 12.58
N SER A 108 13.45 8.10 11.95
CA SER A 108 14.74 8.13 11.25
C SER A 108 15.94 7.93 12.20
N ALA A 109 15.89 8.43 13.43
CA ALA A 109 16.95 8.24 14.42
C ALA A 109 17.05 6.77 14.88
N ILE A 110 15.91 6.12 15.12
CA ILE A 110 15.83 4.67 15.42
C ILE A 110 16.42 3.87 14.25
N LEU A 111 16.04 4.19 13.01
CA LEU A 111 16.56 3.49 11.82
C LEU A 111 18.06 3.72 11.59
N ARG A 112 18.63 4.82 12.09
CA ARG A 112 20.07 5.12 12.04
C ARG A 112 20.84 4.57 13.25
N GLY A 113 20.14 4.03 14.25
CA GLY A 113 20.73 3.54 15.49
C GLY A 113 21.21 4.67 16.43
N GLU A 114 20.76 5.90 16.18
CA GLU A 114 21.02 7.08 17.01
C GLU A 114 20.06 7.16 18.21
N ASP A 115 18.92 6.50 18.09
CA ASP A 115 17.93 6.28 19.15
C ASP A 115 17.79 4.76 19.34
N ASP A 116 17.81 4.30 20.60
CA ASP A 116 17.81 2.90 20.95
C ASP A 116 16.42 2.34 21.31
N ARG A 117 15.36 3.15 21.16
CA ARG A 117 13.98 2.70 21.23
C ARG A 117 13.62 1.74 20.09
N LEU A 118 12.49 1.06 20.21
CA LEU A 118 11.90 0.28 19.12
C LEU A 118 10.76 1.05 18.45
N LEU A 119 10.74 1.04 17.12
CA LEU A 119 9.61 1.52 16.33
C LEU A 119 8.51 0.44 16.29
N VAL A 120 7.36 0.67 16.90
CA VAL A 120 6.25 -0.31 16.95
C VAL A 120 5.05 0.22 16.18
N VAL A 121 4.79 -0.37 15.02
CA VAL A 121 3.62 -0.06 14.18
C VAL A 121 2.47 -0.99 14.54
N VAL A 122 1.46 -0.49 15.24
CA VAL A 122 0.42 -1.31 15.87
C VAL A 122 -0.98 -0.74 15.64
N GLY A 123 -1.93 -1.59 15.26
CA GLY A 123 -3.31 -1.18 15.01
C GLY A 123 -4.03 -2.09 14.03
N PRO A 124 -5.23 -1.72 13.58
CA PRO A 124 -6.11 -2.63 12.84
C PRO A 124 -5.49 -3.07 11.51
N CYS A 125 -5.83 -4.30 11.05
CA CYS A 125 -5.40 -4.78 9.73
C CYS A 125 -5.78 -3.76 8.63
N SER A 126 -7.04 -3.33 8.63
CA SER A 126 -7.56 -2.19 7.87
C SER A 126 -8.72 -1.53 8.61
N ILE A 127 -8.90 -0.22 8.41
CA ILE A 127 -9.92 0.58 9.08
C ILE A 127 -11.15 0.68 8.20
N HIS A 128 -12.29 0.18 8.69
CA HIS A 128 -13.60 0.27 8.03
C HIS A 128 -14.57 1.18 8.78
N ASP A 129 -14.29 1.47 10.06
CA ASP A 129 -15.10 2.33 10.94
C ASP A 129 -14.17 3.35 11.61
N ALA A 130 -14.37 4.63 11.29
CA ALA A 130 -13.59 5.74 11.83
C ALA A 130 -13.84 5.97 13.33
N GLY A 131 -15.06 5.70 13.82
CA GLY A 131 -15.40 5.79 15.25
C GLY A 131 -14.67 4.74 16.06
N ALA A 132 -14.68 3.49 15.60
CA ALA A 132 -13.90 2.41 16.22
C ALA A 132 -12.39 2.65 16.16
N ALA A 133 -11.88 3.16 15.04
CA ALA A 133 -10.49 3.54 14.92
C ALA A 133 -10.09 4.64 15.92
N MET A 134 -10.92 5.67 16.11
CA MET A 134 -10.66 6.72 17.08
C MET A 134 -10.78 6.23 18.53
N ALA A 135 -11.69 5.30 18.83
CA ALA A 135 -11.76 4.67 20.15
C ALA A 135 -10.47 3.88 20.45
N TYR A 136 -9.94 3.14 19.47
CA TYR A 136 -8.64 2.47 19.57
C TYR A 136 -7.49 3.49 19.73
N ALA A 137 -7.45 4.54 18.92
CA ALA A 137 -6.41 5.57 18.95
C ALA A 137 -6.31 6.26 20.32
N ARG A 138 -7.45 6.58 20.95
CA ARG A 138 -7.49 7.19 22.29
C ARG A 138 -6.88 6.28 23.35
N ARG A 139 -7.18 4.97 23.30
CA ARG A 139 -6.59 3.99 24.22
C ARG A 139 -5.09 3.82 23.96
N LEU A 140 -4.69 3.72 22.69
CA LEU A 140 -3.28 3.56 22.29
C LEU A 140 -2.44 4.79 22.62
N SER A 141 -2.98 6.00 22.50
CA SER A 141 -2.28 7.24 22.83
C SER A 141 -1.82 7.28 24.30
N ALA A 142 -2.66 6.83 25.24
CA ALA A 142 -2.28 6.75 26.65
C ALA A 142 -1.11 5.77 26.87
N VAL A 143 -1.23 4.55 26.33
CA VAL A 143 -0.18 3.52 26.45
C VAL A 143 1.12 3.96 25.76
N ALA A 144 1.03 4.61 24.60
CA ALA A 144 2.17 5.14 23.88
C ALA A 144 2.92 6.20 24.69
N SER A 145 2.20 7.07 25.41
CA SER A 145 2.79 8.06 26.30
C SER A 145 3.56 7.39 27.45
N ASP A 146 2.98 6.35 28.06
CA ASP A 146 3.60 5.64 29.18
C ASP A 146 4.87 4.86 28.77
N LEU A 147 4.96 4.46 27.50
CA LEU A 147 6.06 3.67 26.95
C LEU A 147 7.05 4.49 26.11
N ALA A 148 6.90 5.82 26.05
CA ALA A 148 7.63 6.68 25.12
C ALA A 148 9.16 6.68 25.30
N GLY A 149 9.65 6.30 26.49
CA GLY A 149 11.08 6.16 26.78
C GLY A 149 11.72 4.95 26.10
N ASP A 150 10.93 3.96 25.67
CA ASP A 150 11.43 2.67 25.17
C ASP A 150 10.88 2.32 23.78
N LEU A 151 9.68 2.81 23.46
CA LEU A 151 9.02 2.58 22.20
C LEU A 151 8.64 3.90 21.53
N LEU A 152 8.86 3.98 20.22
CA LEU A 152 8.13 4.89 19.35
C LEU A 152 6.90 4.14 18.81
N VAL A 153 5.76 4.32 19.47
CA VAL A 153 4.50 3.70 19.04
C VAL A 153 3.89 4.54 17.91
N VAL A 154 3.62 3.88 16.79
CA VAL A 154 2.95 4.46 15.62
C VAL A 154 1.67 3.67 15.37
N MET A 155 0.52 4.35 15.35
CA MET A 155 -0.74 3.71 15.03
C MET A 155 -0.75 3.26 13.56
N ARG A 156 -1.08 2.00 13.33
CA ARG A 156 -1.35 1.49 11.98
C ARG A 156 -2.71 2.01 11.48
N VAL A 157 -2.70 2.89 10.49
CA VAL A 157 -3.89 3.51 9.87
C VAL A 157 -3.98 3.10 8.41
N TYR A 158 -4.32 1.84 8.16
CA TYR A 158 -4.37 1.27 6.80
C TYR A 158 -5.81 1.30 6.29
N PHE A 159 -6.01 1.83 5.08
CA PHE A 159 -7.36 1.99 4.52
C PHE A 159 -7.81 0.83 3.65
N GLU A 160 -6.88 0.02 3.14
CA GLU A 160 -7.18 -1.07 2.23
C GLU A 160 -6.31 -2.29 2.54
N LYS A 161 -6.87 -3.47 2.27
CA LYS A 161 -6.12 -4.71 2.20
C LYS A 161 -6.01 -5.16 0.74
N PRO A 162 -4.81 -5.21 0.14
CA PRO A 162 -4.65 -5.71 -1.23
C PRO A 162 -5.09 -7.18 -1.35
N ARG A 163 -6.05 -7.46 -2.25
CA ARG A 163 -6.62 -8.79 -2.49
C ARG A 163 -6.59 -9.17 -3.97
N THR A 164 -6.36 -10.44 -4.24
CA THR A 164 -6.45 -11.06 -5.58
C THR A 164 -7.85 -11.62 -5.87
N THR A 165 -8.75 -11.60 -4.88
CA THR A 165 -10.14 -12.09 -4.96
C THR A 165 -11.13 -10.94 -4.73
N VAL A 166 -12.41 -11.19 -5.02
CA VAL A 166 -13.51 -10.26 -4.74
C VAL A 166 -13.66 -10.04 -3.23
N GLY A 167 -13.93 -8.80 -2.82
CA GLY A 167 -14.14 -8.37 -1.44
C GLY A 167 -14.13 -6.84 -1.32
N TRP A 168 -14.44 -6.32 -0.13
CA TRP A 168 -14.42 -4.88 0.18
C TRP A 168 -13.11 -4.21 -0.27
N LYS A 169 -13.20 -2.99 -0.82
CA LYS A 169 -12.08 -2.31 -1.48
C LYS A 169 -11.35 -1.30 -0.61
N GLY A 170 -11.69 -1.23 0.67
CA GLY A 170 -11.07 -0.31 1.62
C GLY A 170 -11.84 0.99 1.80
N LEU A 171 -11.52 1.73 2.85
CA LEU A 171 -12.25 2.93 3.29
C LEU A 171 -12.23 4.05 2.25
N ILE A 172 -11.10 4.22 1.58
CA ILE A 172 -10.98 5.25 0.54
C ILE A 172 -11.87 4.89 -0.63
N ASN A 173 -11.85 3.63 -1.09
CA ASN A 173 -12.61 3.24 -2.26
C ASN A 173 -14.10 3.11 -1.98
N ASP A 174 -14.49 2.50 -0.86
CA ASP A 174 -15.86 2.14 -0.52
C ASP A 174 -16.15 2.42 0.97
N PRO A 175 -16.27 3.71 1.37
CA PRO A 175 -16.41 4.12 2.77
C PRO A 175 -17.73 3.70 3.42
N ARG A 176 -18.75 3.39 2.62
CA ARG A 176 -20.10 3.04 3.07
C ARG A 176 -20.32 1.54 3.19
N LEU A 177 -19.33 0.73 2.81
CA LEU A 177 -19.37 -0.73 2.84
C LEU A 177 -20.52 -1.32 1.99
N ASP A 178 -20.95 -0.60 0.95
CA ASP A 178 -22.12 -0.91 0.12
C ASP A 178 -21.78 -1.09 -1.37
N GLY A 179 -20.50 -0.97 -1.74
CA GLY A 179 -20.05 -1.05 -3.13
C GLY A 179 -20.37 0.19 -3.96
N SER A 180 -20.74 1.32 -3.36
CA SER A 180 -21.07 2.58 -4.07
C SER A 180 -19.86 3.27 -4.70
N PHE A 181 -18.64 2.90 -4.28
CA PHE A 181 -17.39 3.53 -4.69
C PHE A 181 -17.41 5.07 -4.51
N ALA A 182 -17.81 5.52 -3.33
CA ALA A 182 -17.86 6.94 -2.95
C ALA A 182 -16.45 7.51 -2.64
N VAL A 183 -15.54 7.45 -3.61
CA VAL A 183 -14.09 7.69 -3.40
C VAL A 183 -13.77 9.07 -2.81
N ASN A 184 -14.45 10.14 -3.25
CA ASN A 184 -14.22 11.48 -2.70
C ASN A 184 -14.62 11.59 -1.22
N GLU A 185 -15.67 10.89 -0.79
CA GLU A 185 -16.05 10.79 0.63
C GLU A 185 -15.01 9.98 1.41
N GLY A 186 -14.52 8.88 0.83
CA GLY A 186 -13.50 8.03 1.43
C GLY A 186 -12.16 8.75 1.62
N LEU A 187 -11.74 9.57 0.65
CA LEU A 187 -10.55 10.44 0.77
C LEU A 187 -10.70 11.45 1.92
N ALA A 188 -11.85 12.11 2.02
CA ALA A 188 -12.13 13.05 3.10
C ALA A 188 -12.14 12.38 4.47
N LEU A 189 -12.78 11.21 4.58
CA LEU A 189 -12.83 10.42 5.81
C LEU A 189 -11.44 9.93 6.22
N ALA A 190 -10.65 9.42 5.28
CA ALA A 190 -9.29 8.94 5.52
C ALA A 190 -8.38 10.07 6.01
N ARG A 191 -8.40 11.23 5.35
CA ARG A 191 -7.62 12.39 5.77
C ARG A 191 -8.05 12.88 7.15
N LYS A 192 -9.35 13.04 7.38
CA LYS A 192 -9.89 13.47 8.67
C LYS A 192 -9.44 12.53 9.80
N LEU A 193 -9.51 11.22 9.58
CA LEU A 193 -9.09 10.24 10.57
C LEU A 193 -7.59 10.36 10.91
N LEU A 194 -6.72 10.53 9.91
CA LEU A 194 -5.30 10.73 10.16
C LEU A 194 -5.05 11.98 11.01
N LEU A 195 -5.69 13.10 10.67
CA LEU A 195 -5.59 14.32 11.45
C LEU A 195 -6.07 14.12 12.89
N ASP A 196 -7.24 13.51 13.08
CA ASP A 196 -7.81 13.26 14.40
C ASP A 196 -6.90 12.35 15.27
N VAL A 197 -6.25 11.34 14.68
CA VAL A 197 -5.28 10.48 15.38
C VAL A 197 -4.05 11.28 15.81
N ILE A 198 -3.50 12.10 14.92
CA ILE A 198 -2.28 12.88 15.18
C ILE A 198 -2.56 13.99 16.19
N GLU A 199 -3.77 14.54 16.23
CA GLU A 199 -4.21 15.50 17.25
C GLU A 199 -4.18 14.92 18.67
N LEU A 200 -4.20 13.59 18.83
CA LEU A 200 -3.96 12.93 20.13
C LEU A 200 -2.48 12.94 20.52
N GLY A 201 -1.58 13.43 19.66
CA GLY A 201 -0.13 13.28 19.80
C GLY A 201 0.37 11.89 19.40
N LEU A 202 -0.48 11.04 18.81
CA LEU A 202 -0.16 9.69 18.39
C LEU A 202 0.25 9.69 16.90
N PRO A 203 1.49 9.30 16.54
CA PRO A 203 1.90 9.20 15.15
C PRO A 203 1.09 8.14 14.38
N ALA A 204 0.89 8.36 13.07
CA ALA A 204 0.18 7.42 12.20
C ALA A 204 1.09 6.84 11.09
N GLY A 205 0.90 5.56 10.78
CA GLY A 205 1.59 4.85 9.70
C GLY A 205 0.62 4.25 8.69
N CYS A 206 0.97 4.32 7.40
CA CYS A 206 0.11 3.89 6.29
C CYS A 206 0.86 2.98 5.30
N GLU A 207 0.11 2.20 4.53
CA GLU A 207 0.61 1.52 3.32
C GLU A 207 0.21 2.33 2.09
N PHE A 208 1.14 2.51 1.16
CA PHE A 208 0.90 3.24 -0.09
C PHE A 208 0.77 2.24 -1.25
N LEU A 209 -0.43 2.19 -1.84
CA LEU A 209 -0.82 1.19 -2.85
C LEU A 209 -0.81 1.72 -4.28
N ASP A 210 -0.70 3.03 -4.45
CA ASP A 210 -0.75 3.72 -5.74
C ASP A 210 0.01 5.07 -5.66
N PRO A 211 0.37 5.67 -6.81
CA PRO A 211 1.16 6.90 -6.85
C PRO A 211 0.33 8.20 -6.72
N ILE A 212 -0.99 8.11 -6.52
CA ILE A 212 -1.92 9.25 -6.46
C ILE A 212 -2.35 9.55 -5.01
N THR A 213 -2.82 8.54 -4.28
CA THR A 213 -3.28 8.65 -2.89
C THR A 213 -2.30 9.39 -1.96
N PRO A 214 -0.97 9.22 -2.05
CA PRO A 214 -0.02 9.98 -1.23
C PRO A 214 -0.21 11.50 -1.28
N GLN A 215 -0.64 12.08 -2.41
CA GLN A 215 -0.87 13.54 -2.51
C GLN A 215 -1.96 14.04 -1.55
N PHE A 216 -2.88 13.17 -1.15
CA PHE A 216 -4.02 13.51 -0.29
C PHE A 216 -3.73 13.39 1.21
N ILE A 217 -2.79 12.52 1.59
CA ILE A 217 -2.64 12.09 2.99
C ILE A 217 -1.19 12.03 3.49
N ALA A 218 -0.18 12.03 2.61
CA ALA A 218 1.19 11.75 3.02
C ALA A 218 1.79 12.83 3.94
N ASP A 219 1.29 14.06 3.89
CA ASP A 219 1.64 15.13 4.84
C ASP A 219 1.31 14.74 6.29
N ALA A 220 0.27 13.91 6.50
CA ALA A 220 -0.18 13.42 7.79
C ALA A 220 0.39 12.05 8.18
N VAL A 221 1.40 11.51 7.50
CA VAL A 221 1.93 10.16 7.76
C VAL A 221 3.35 10.21 8.33
N THR A 222 3.58 9.53 9.45
CA THR A 222 4.90 9.43 10.11
C THR A 222 5.78 8.33 9.54
N TRP A 223 5.18 7.23 9.08
CA TRP A 223 5.88 6.05 8.60
C TRP A 223 5.09 5.36 7.49
N GLY A 224 5.78 4.90 6.45
CA GLY A 224 5.16 4.25 5.29
C GLY A 224 5.53 2.77 5.16
N ALA A 225 4.66 2.00 4.51
CA ALA A 225 4.98 0.65 4.03
C ALA A 225 4.71 0.50 2.53
N ILE A 226 5.53 -0.33 1.89
CA ILE A 226 5.24 -0.92 0.59
C ILE A 226 5.02 -2.42 0.79
N GLY A 227 3.85 -2.89 0.34
CA GLY A 227 3.40 -4.26 0.49
C GLY A 227 4.22 -5.27 -0.29
N ALA A 228 4.16 -6.54 0.14
CA ALA A 228 4.94 -7.63 -0.46
C ALA A 228 4.69 -7.82 -1.98
N ARG A 229 3.50 -7.43 -2.47
CA ARG A 229 3.11 -7.53 -3.89
C ARG A 229 3.52 -6.31 -4.73
N THR A 230 3.93 -5.22 -4.09
CA THR A 230 4.32 -3.97 -4.75
C THR A 230 5.79 -3.60 -4.49
N THR A 231 6.50 -4.31 -3.61
CA THR A 231 7.95 -4.14 -3.37
C THR A 231 8.79 -4.24 -4.66
N GLU A 232 8.41 -5.13 -5.59
CA GLU A 232 9.10 -5.28 -6.88
C GLU A 232 8.68 -4.23 -7.93
N SER A 233 7.59 -3.50 -7.68
CA SER A 233 7.05 -2.51 -8.63
C SER A 233 7.95 -1.28 -8.73
N GLN A 234 8.42 -0.98 -9.94
CA GLN A 234 9.22 0.21 -10.20
C GLN A 234 8.48 1.50 -9.83
N VAL A 235 7.16 1.57 -10.08
CA VAL A 235 6.34 2.75 -9.72
C VAL A 235 6.39 3.00 -8.21
N HIS A 236 6.33 1.94 -7.39
CA HIS A 236 6.35 2.07 -5.93
C HIS A 236 7.75 2.39 -5.40
N ARG A 237 8.81 1.87 -6.04
CA ARG A 237 10.20 2.24 -5.74
C ARG A 237 10.46 3.72 -6.03
N ASN A 238 9.98 4.20 -7.19
CA ASN A 238 10.06 5.61 -7.59
C ASN A 238 9.24 6.49 -6.63
N LEU A 239 8.01 6.09 -6.28
CA LEU A 239 7.21 6.79 -5.28
C LEU A 239 7.96 6.91 -3.95
N THR A 240 8.51 5.80 -3.44
CA THR A 240 9.20 5.75 -2.15
C THR A 240 10.40 6.70 -2.10
N SER A 241 11.10 6.89 -3.22
CA SER A 241 12.22 7.83 -3.31
C SER A 241 11.85 9.31 -3.09
N GLY A 242 10.55 9.65 -3.16
CA GLY A 242 10.02 10.99 -2.92
C GLY A 242 9.19 11.14 -1.65
N LEU A 243 8.86 10.04 -0.97
CA LEU A 243 8.07 10.06 0.26
C LEU A 243 8.85 10.75 1.41
N SER A 244 8.16 11.63 2.16
CA SER A 244 8.77 12.50 3.17
C SER A 244 9.01 11.83 4.53
N MET A 245 8.82 10.52 4.61
CA MET A 245 8.92 9.74 5.85
C MET A 245 9.74 8.46 5.61
N PRO A 246 10.19 7.79 6.69
CA PRO A 246 10.77 6.46 6.57
C PRO A 246 9.79 5.43 5.99
N VAL A 247 10.31 4.50 5.17
CA VAL A 247 9.47 3.51 4.47
C VAL A 247 10.02 2.09 4.63
N GLY A 248 9.16 1.16 5.02
CA GLY A 248 9.49 -0.27 5.09
C GLY A 248 9.04 -1.02 3.84
N PHE A 249 9.94 -1.82 3.26
CA PHE A 249 9.63 -2.74 2.15
C PHE A 249 9.45 -4.15 2.69
N LYS A 250 8.27 -4.75 2.48
CA LYS A 250 8.04 -6.15 2.84
C LYS A 250 8.81 -7.09 1.92
N ASN A 251 9.37 -8.17 2.49
CA ASN A 251 9.88 -9.29 1.69
C ASN A 251 8.76 -9.91 0.83
N GLY A 252 9.15 -10.62 -0.24
CA GLY A 252 8.24 -11.28 -1.18
C GLY A 252 7.32 -12.29 -0.49
N THR A 253 6.16 -12.58 -1.11
CA THR A 253 5.19 -13.53 -0.54
C THR A 253 5.75 -14.95 -0.40
N ASP A 254 6.81 -15.27 -1.13
CA ASP A 254 7.58 -16.51 -1.06
C ASP A 254 8.65 -16.52 0.05
N GLY A 255 8.97 -15.37 0.64
CA GLY A 255 10.05 -15.19 1.61
C GLY A 255 11.27 -14.45 1.06
N ASN A 256 11.28 -14.12 -0.23
CA ASN A 256 12.45 -13.52 -0.89
C ASN A 256 12.75 -12.11 -0.36
N ILE A 257 13.89 -11.94 0.30
CA ILE A 257 14.35 -10.64 0.81
C ILE A 257 15.03 -9.78 -0.25
N GLN A 258 15.54 -10.36 -1.34
CA GLN A 258 16.31 -9.63 -2.35
C GLN A 258 15.47 -8.53 -3.01
N ILE A 259 14.17 -8.78 -3.25
CA ILE A 259 13.30 -7.77 -3.84
C ILE A 259 13.17 -6.51 -2.97
N ALA A 260 13.25 -6.67 -1.64
CA ALA A 260 13.20 -5.56 -0.68
C ALA A 260 14.55 -4.81 -0.63
N ILE A 261 15.67 -5.53 -0.73
CA ILE A 261 17.01 -4.95 -0.86
C ILE A 261 17.12 -4.10 -2.12
N ASP A 262 16.67 -4.63 -3.25
CA ASP A 262 16.67 -3.92 -4.53
C ASP A 262 15.76 -2.68 -4.47
N ALA A 263 14.62 -2.79 -3.78
CA ALA A 263 13.72 -1.67 -3.56
C ALA A 263 14.33 -0.57 -2.68
N MET A 264 15.03 -0.93 -1.59
CA MET A 264 15.76 0.02 -0.74
C MET A 264 16.85 0.76 -1.52
N ARG A 265 17.64 0.02 -2.31
CA ARG A 265 18.65 0.61 -3.19
C ARG A 265 18.02 1.56 -4.19
N ALA A 266 17.01 1.11 -4.94
CA ALA A 266 16.33 1.94 -5.93
C ALA A 266 15.75 3.20 -5.30
N ALA A 267 15.04 3.08 -4.18
CA ALA A 267 14.45 4.22 -3.49
C ALA A 267 15.49 5.24 -2.99
N SER A 268 16.74 4.85 -2.76
CA SER A 268 17.80 5.76 -2.29
C SER A 268 18.32 6.75 -3.34
N PHE A 269 17.95 6.57 -4.61
CA PHE A 269 18.34 7.43 -5.74
C PHE A 269 17.21 8.36 -6.21
N PRO A 270 17.55 9.49 -6.87
CA PRO A 270 16.58 10.31 -7.60
C PRO A 270 15.87 9.53 -8.71
N HIS A 271 14.57 9.78 -8.89
CA HIS A 271 13.74 9.23 -9.96
C HIS A 271 12.88 10.30 -10.62
N GLN A 272 12.37 10.00 -11.81
CA GLN A 272 11.28 10.73 -12.44
C GLN A 272 10.13 9.76 -12.76
N PHE A 273 8.90 10.12 -12.42
CA PHE A 273 7.72 9.29 -12.69
C PHE A 273 6.45 10.13 -12.83
N MET A 274 5.40 9.52 -13.39
CA MET A 274 4.10 10.18 -13.58
C MET A 274 3.24 10.07 -12.31
N SER A 275 2.67 11.19 -11.87
CA SER A 275 1.71 11.29 -10.75
C SER A 275 0.78 12.49 -11.03
N VAL A 276 0.21 13.09 -9.99
CA VAL A 276 -0.65 14.29 -10.07
C VAL A 276 -0.08 15.42 -9.22
N THR A 277 -0.31 16.66 -9.63
CA THR A 277 -0.05 17.85 -8.79
C THR A 277 -1.09 17.97 -7.68
N GLU A 278 -0.88 18.89 -6.75
CA GLU A 278 -1.88 19.25 -5.73
C GLU A 278 -3.18 19.79 -6.35
N GLN A 279 -3.13 20.33 -7.58
CA GLN A 279 -4.31 20.78 -8.33
C GLN A 279 -5.01 19.64 -9.10
N GLY A 280 -4.52 18.39 -8.98
CA GLY A 280 -5.12 17.22 -9.60
C GLY A 280 -4.78 17.03 -11.09
N VAL A 281 -3.75 17.70 -11.60
CA VAL A 281 -3.31 17.61 -13.00
C VAL A 281 -2.18 16.58 -13.11
N ALA A 282 -2.18 15.76 -14.18
CA ALA A 282 -1.10 14.83 -14.45
C ALA A 282 0.26 15.56 -14.53
N ALA A 283 1.28 15.01 -13.89
CA ALA A 283 2.59 15.64 -13.72
C ALA A 283 3.75 14.66 -13.77
N ILE A 284 4.93 15.17 -14.13
CA ILE A 284 6.21 14.48 -13.96
C ILE A 284 6.78 14.91 -12.61
N VAL A 285 6.91 13.97 -11.68
CA VAL A 285 7.49 14.19 -10.36
C VAL A 285 8.96 13.80 -10.40
N ALA A 286 9.83 14.68 -9.92
CA ALA A 286 11.25 14.43 -9.72
C ALA A 286 11.57 14.30 -8.23
N THR A 287 12.23 13.22 -7.83
CA THR A 287 12.53 12.93 -6.42
C THR A 287 14.03 13.09 -6.11
N ARG A 288 14.38 13.07 -4.83
CA ARG A 288 15.76 13.24 -4.35
C ARG A 288 16.40 11.95 -3.85
N GLY A 289 15.63 10.86 -3.76
CA GLY A 289 16.02 9.65 -3.08
C GLY A 289 15.64 9.67 -1.59
N ASN A 290 15.24 8.52 -1.08
CA ASN A 290 14.89 8.27 0.32
C ASN A 290 15.84 7.20 0.89
N ARG A 291 16.71 7.62 1.81
CA ARG A 291 17.67 6.74 2.49
C ARG A 291 17.14 6.15 3.78
N ASP A 292 15.97 6.57 4.24
CA ASP A 292 15.33 6.07 5.47
C ASP A 292 14.42 4.87 5.18
N THR A 293 14.96 3.90 4.44
CA THR A 293 14.25 2.67 4.05
C THR A 293 14.75 1.45 4.82
N HIS A 294 13.90 0.46 5.07
CA HIS A 294 14.27 -0.76 5.80
C HIS A 294 13.47 -1.97 5.31
N VAL A 295 13.93 -3.18 5.63
CA VAL A 295 13.21 -4.42 5.31
C VAL A 295 12.17 -4.70 6.39
N ILE A 296 10.99 -5.18 5.97
CA ILE A 296 9.99 -5.78 6.85
C ILE A 296 9.97 -7.30 6.58
N LEU A 297 10.36 -8.08 7.59
CA LEU A 297 10.27 -9.54 7.59
C LEU A 297 8.87 -9.97 8.00
N ARG A 298 8.12 -10.60 7.09
CA ARG A 298 6.70 -10.95 7.28
C ARG A 298 6.37 -12.44 7.07
N GLY A 299 7.38 -13.27 6.94
CA GLY A 299 7.30 -14.68 6.57
C GLY A 299 7.15 -14.88 5.06
N GLY A 300 6.84 -16.09 4.63
CA GLY A 300 6.62 -16.44 3.22
C GLY A 300 5.96 -17.80 3.08
N SER A 301 5.76 -18.25 1.84
CA SER A 301 5.38 -19.65 1.60
C SER A 301 6.44 -20.65 2.10
N GLY A 302 7.71 -20.22 2.20
CA GLY A 302 8.79 -21.00 2.79
C GLY A 302 8.79 -21.09 4.32
N GLY A 303 7.86 -20.42 5.01
CA GLY A 303 7.75 -20.45 6.47
C GLY A 303 7.87 -19.08 7.13
N THR A 304 8.04 -19.09 8.45
CA THR A 304 8.24 -17.89 9.26
C THR A 304 9.68 -17.40 9.15
N ASN A 305 9.93 -16.11 9.34
CA ASN A 305 11.28 -15.52 9.26
C ASN A 305 11.56 -14.49 10.37
N TYR A 306 10.94 -14.67 11.55
CA TYR A 306 11.15 -13.81 12.72
C TYR A 306 12.22 -14.32 13.69
N ASP A 307 12.57 -15.60 13.61
CA ASP A 307 13.52 -16.24 14.53
C ASP A 307 14.94 -15.68 14.37
N ALA A 308 15.76 -15.86 15.40
CA ALA A 308 17.12 -15.34 15.44
C ALA A 308 18.01 -15.82 14.28
N GLY A 309 17.77 -17.03 13.74
CA GLY A 309 18.50 -17.55 12.57
C GLY A 309 18.16 -16.78 11.29
N SER A 310 16.87 -16.57 11.06
CA SER A 310 16.35 -15.77 9.95
C SER A 310 16.79 -14.30 10.02
N VAL A 311 16.75 -13.70 11.22
CA VAL A 311 17.21 -12.32 11.44
C VAL A 311 18.70 -12.19 11.17
N ARG A 312 19.55 -13.05 11.74
CA ARG A 312 21.01 -13.01 11.50
C ARG A 312 21.36 -13.17 10.02
N THR A 313 20.71 -14.11 9.34
CA THR A 313 20.90 -14.30 7.89
C THR A 313 20.53 -13.05 7.12
N THR A 314 19.36 -12.47 7.40
CA THR A 314 18.89 -11.24 6.73
C THR A 314 19.86 -10.08 6.96
N LEU A 315 20.28 -9.86 8.21
CA LEU A 315 21.24 -8.79 8.54
C LEU A 315 22.58 -8.99 7.82
N ALA A 316 23.07 -10.23 7.72
CA ALA A 316 24.28 -10.53 6.96
C ALA A 316 24.10 -10.23 5.46
N THR A 317 22.96 -10.62 4.87
CA THR A 317 22.65 -10.33 3.46
C THR A 317 22.52 -8.84 3.19
N LEU A 318 21.93 -8.07 4.10
CA LEU A 318 21.84 -6.61 4.00
C LEU A 318 23.24 -5.97 3.96
N ARG A 319 24.13 -6.37 4.89
CA ARG A 319 25.52 -5.89 4.92
C ARG A 319 26.28 -6.26 3.64
N ALA A 320 26.12 -7.50 3.17
CA ALA A 320 26.76 -7.96 1.92
C ALA A 320 26.26 -7.19 0.69
N ASN A 321 25.09 -6.57 0.77
CA ASN A 321 24.51 -5.73 -0.28
C ASN A 321 24.71 -4.22 -0.04
N ASP A 322 25.56 -3.82 0.91
CA ASP A 322 25.85 -2.40 1.18
C ASP A 322 24.59 -1.55 1.40
N VAL A 323 23.59 -2.14 2.05
CA VAL A 323 22.39 -1.43 2.53
C VAL A 323 22.33 -1.49 4.05
N PRO A 324 21.72 -0.51 4.73
CA PRO A 324 21.60 -0.52 6.18
C PRO A 324 21.00 -1.84 6.70
N ALA A 325 21.73 -2.49 7.61
CA ALA A 325 21.34 -3.77 8.19
C ALA A 325 20.32 -3.56 9.32
N ARG A 326 19.09 -3.22 8.92
CA ARG A 326 17.97 -2.92 9.80
C ARG A 326 16.69 -3.60 9.32
N VAL A 327 16.01 -4.27 10.24
CA VAL A 327 14.80 -5.04 9.98
C VAL A 327 13.69 -4.66 10.95
N MET A 328 12.48 -4.54 10.42
CA MET A 328 11.24 -4.58 11.19
C MET A 328 10.63 -5.98 11.07
N ILE A 329 10.09 -6.53 12.15
CA ILE A 329 9.43 -7.83 12.14
C ILE A 329 7.90 -7.64 12.15
N ASP A 330 7.22 -8.08 11.11
CA ASP A 330 5.74 -8.20 11.09
C ASP A 330 5.35 -9.49 11.78
N ALA A 331 4.74 -9.38 12.96
CA ALA A 331 4.35 -10.52 13.78
C ALA A 331 3.10 -11.24 13.24
N SER A 332 2.36 -10.60 12.32
CA SER A 332 1.14 -11.12 11.72
C SER A 332 1.46 -11.93 10.45
N HIS A 333 0.46 -12.06 9.58
CA HIS A 333 0.53 -12.64 8.26
C HIS A 333 1.27 -14.00 8.18
N GLY A 334 2.49 -14.03 7.66
CA GLY A 334 3.23 -15.27 7.38
C GLY A 334 3.91 -15.77 8.64
N ASN A 335 4.42 -14.85 9.46
CA ASN A 335 5.04 -15.13 10.74
C ASN A 335 4.03 -15.67 11.77
N SER A 336 2.77 -15.22 11.70
CA SER A 336 1.69 -15.80 12.51
C SER A 336 1.07 -17.06 11.89
N ALA A 337 1.50 -17.49 10.70
CA ALA A 337 0.79 -18.48 9.89
C ALA A 337 -0.72 -18.17 9.72
N LYS A 338 -1.06 -16.88 9.66
CA LYS A 338 -2.43 -16.33 9.61
C LYS A 338 -3.29 -16.63 10.86
N ASP A 339 -2.68 -17.03 11.97
CA ASP A 339 -3.34 -17.17 13.26
C ASP A 339 -2.99 -15.97 14.15
N TYR A 340 -3.94 -15.04 14.33
CA TYR A 340 -3.73 -13.81 15.10
C TYR A 340 -3.24 -14.06 16.54
N ARG A 341 -3.54 -15.22 17.12
CA ARG A 341 -3.11 -15.60 18.49
C ARG A 341 -1.61 -15.84 18.58
N ARG A 342 -0.96 -16.17 17.44
CA ARG A 342 0.49 -16.38 17.38
C ARG A 342 1.29 -15.10 17.35
N GLN A 343 0.66 -13.94 17.10
CA GLN A 343 1.38 -12.66 17.10
C GLN A 343 2.09 -12.38 18.43
N ALA A 344 1.47 -12.70 19.57
CA ALA A 344 2.11 -12.56 20.89
C ALA A 344 3.33 -13.47 21.05
N VAL A 345 3.27 -14.71 20.52
CA VAL A 345 4.41 -15.64 20.52
C VAL A 345 5.57 -15.11 19.68
N VAL A 346 5.26 -14.56 18.49
CA VAL A 346 6.27 -13.94 17.62
C VAL A 346 6.88 -12.71 18.29
N ALA A 347 6.06 -11.86 18.91
CA ALA A 347 6.52 -10.67 19.60
C ALA A 347 7.43 -11.01 20.80
N SER A 348 7.11 -12.07 21.55
CA SER A 348 7.92 -12.55 22.67
C SER A 348 9.29 -13.08 22.22
N ASP A 349 9.35 -13.89 21.15
CA ASP A 349 10.62 -14.33 20.55
C ASP A 349 11.50 -13.15 20.10
N VAL A 350 10.90 -12.15 19.46
CA VAL A 350 11.60 -10.93 19.06
C VAL A 350 12.04 -10.11 20.28
N ALA A 351 11.23 -10.03 21.33
CA ALA A 351 11.58 -9.36 22.58
C ALA A 351 12.80 -10.01 23.24
N GLU A 352 12.87 -11.35 23.25
CA GLU A 352 14.05 -12.09 23.74
C GLU A 352 15.31 -11.74 22.93
N GLN A 353 15.22 -11.69 21.60
CA GLN A 353 16.34 -11.29 20.74
C GLN A 353 16.81 -9.86 21.02
N VAL A 354 15.87 -8.91 21.15
CA VAL A 354 16.18 -7.52 21.49
C VAL A 354 16.84 -7.43 22.87
N ALA A 355 16.27 -8.09 23.88
CA ALA A 355 16.81 -8.11 25.24
C ALA A 355 18.21 -8.74 25.31
N ALA A 356 18.48 -9.74 24.46
CA ALA A 356 19.80 -10.36 24.30
C ALA A 356 20.83 -9.45 23.59
N GLY A 357 20.41 -8.27 23.13
CA GLY A 357 21.30 -7.26 22.58
C GLY A 357 21.26 -7.11 21.07
N GLU A 358 20.32 -7.76 20.36
CA GLU A 358 20.20 -7.59 18.90
C GLU A 358 19.82 -6.13 18.56
N THR A 359 20.59 -5.54 17.65
CA THR A 359 20.55 -4.12 17.32
C THR A 359 20.03 -3.87 15.92
N GLY A 360 20.03 -4.89 15.06
CA GLY A 360 19.49 -4.85 13.71
C GLY A 360 17.96 -4.90 13.70
N ILE A 361 17.32 -5.35 14.77
CA ILE A 361 15.87 -5.25 14.95
C ILE A 361 15.54 -3.82 15.41
N VAL A 362 15.01 -3.03 14.49
CA VAL A 362 14.64 -1.62 14.70
C VAL A 362 13.18 -1.45 15.08
N GLY A 363 12.36 -2.48 14.88
CA GLY A 363 10.93 -2.36 15.14
C GLY A 363 10.11 -3.61 14.90
N LEU A 364 8.83 -3.51 15.25
CA LEU A 364 7.83 -4.55 15.04
C LEU A 364 6.56 -3.97 14.42
N MET A 365 5.84 -4.82 13.68
CA MET A 365 4.50 -4.54 13.18
C MET A 365 3.51 -5.55 13.77
N LEU A 366 2.41 -5.05 14.31
CA LEU A 366 1.38 -5.81 15.01
C LEU A 366 -0.01 -5.46 14.43
N GLU A 367 -0.85 -6.45 14.20
CA GLU A 367 -2.25 -6.27 13.83
C GLU A 367 -3.15 -6.48 15.05
N SER A 368 -3.72 -5.39 15.55
CA SER A 368 -4.52 -5.35 16.77
C SER A 368 -5.71 -4.40 16.63
N PHE A 369 -6.82 -4.70 17.30
CA PHE A 369 -7.95 -3.80 17.36
C PHE A 369 -8.57 -3.81 18.76
N LEU A 370 -9.82 -3.34 18.90
CA LEU A 370 -10.51 -3.34 20.20
C LEU A 370 -10.93 -4.76 20.58
N ALA A 371 -11.50 -5.49 19.64
CA ALA A 371 -11.92 -6.88 19.79
C ALA A 371 -11.03 -7.83 18.98
N ASP A 372 -10.84 -9.04 19.52
CA ASP A 372 -10.08 -10.12 18.89
C ASP A 372 -10.71 -10.63 17.58
N GLY A 373 -9.88 -11.22 16.74
CA GLY A 373 -10.30 -11.98 15.58
C GLY A 373 -10.73 -11.12 14.40
N ARG A 374 -11.64 -11.67 13.60
CA ARG A 374 -12.24 -11.04 12.42
C ARG A 374 -13.72 -11.42 12.32
N GLN A 375 -14.45 -10.63 11.53
CA GLN A 375 -15.81 -10.93 11.09
C GLN A 375 -15.92 -10.78 9.56
N ASP A 376 -16.95 -11.38 8.98
CA ASP A 376 -17.27 -11.24 7.56
C ASP A 376 -18.17 -10.01 7.35
N LEU A 377 -17.96 -9.29 6.26
CA LEU A 377 -18.84 -8.19 5.85
C LEU A 377 -20.08 -8.78 5.16
N ALA A 378 -21.12 -9.06 5.94
CA ALA A 378 -22.43 -9.49 5.44
C ALA A 378 -23.44 -8.33 5.45
N ASP A 379 -23.73 -7.77 6.63
CA ASP A 379 -24.54 -6.56 6.80
C ASP A 379 -23.76 -5.55 7.67
N PRO A 380 -23.40 -4.37 7.11
CA PRO A 380 -22.71 -3.31 7.86
C PRO A 380 -23.37 -2.94 9.20
N ALA A 381 -24.69 -3.01 9.31
CA ALA A 381 -25.42 -2.65 10.51
C ALA A 381 -25.23 -3.64 11.68
N THR A 382 -24.75 -4.85 11.38
CA THR A 382 -24.55 -5.93 12.36
C THR A 382 -23.11 -6.13 12.79
N LEU A 383 -22.18 -5.34 12.23
CA LEU A 383 -20.76 -5.48 12.53
C LEU A 383 -20.47 -5.22 14.01
N THR A 384 -19.72 -6.13 14.62
CA THR A 384 -19.21 -5.95 15.97
C THR A 384 -18.26 -4.76 15.98
N PHE A 385 -18.57 -3.76 16.81
CA PHE A 385 -17.76 -2.55 16.94
C PHE A 385 -16.31 -2.89 17.31
N GLY A 386 -15.35 -2.38 16.54
CA GLY A 386 -13.93 -2.57 16.86
C GLY A 386 -13.37 -3.97 16.57
N GLN A 387 -14.04 -4.77 15.73
CA GLN A 387 -13.54 -6.05 15.23
C GLN A 387 -13.27 -5.98 13.72
N SER A 388 -12.13 -6.50 13.27
CA SER A 388 -11.66 -6.39 11.87
C SER A 388 -12.60 -7.09 10.87
N ILE A 389 -12.83 -6.48 9.70
CA ILE A 389 -13.52 -7.11 8.55
C ILE A 389 -12.54 -7.70 7.50
N THR A 390 -11.25 -7.70 7.83
CA THR A 390 -10.17 -8.20 6.95
C THR A 390 -9.40 -9.31 7.65
N ASP A 391 -8.08 -9.18 7.86
CA ASP A 391 -7.32 -10.18 8.60
C ASP A 391 -7.64 -10.08 10.11
N ALA A 392 -7.55 -11.21 10.79
CA ALA A 392 -7.82 -11.32 12.21
C ALA A 392 -6.77 -10.56 13.04
N CYS A 393 -7.22 -9.80 14.03
CA CYS A 393 -6.38 -8.96 14.89
C CYS A 393 -6.33 -9.51 16.31
N MET A 394 -5.26 -9.20 17.05
CA MET A 394 -5.27 -9.31 18.51
C MET A 394 -6.23 -8.28 19.11
N GLY A 395 -6.90 -8.63 20.20
CA GLY A 395 -7.74 -7.74 21.00
C GLY A 395 -6.89 -6.84 21.89
N TRP A 396 -7.56 -5.87 22.50
CA TRP A 396 -6.92 -4.87 23.33
C TRP A 396 -6.20 -5.49 24.54
N GLU A 397 -6.80 -6.52 25.12
CA GLU A 397 -6.33 -7.25 26.30
C GLU A 397 -4.99 -7.97 26.07
N THR A 398 -4.71 -8.36 24.83
CA THR A 398 -3.41 -8.96 24.44
C THR A 398 -2.43 -7.88 23.97
N THR A 399 -2.93 -6.82 23.33
CA THR A 399 -2.10 -5.74 22.78
C THR A 399 -1.25 -5.05 23.84
N VAL A 400 -1.85 -4.68 24.98
CA VAL A 400 -1.16 -3.94 26.03
C VAL A 400 0.01 -4.75 26.64
N PRO A 401 -0.18 -6.01 27.09
CA PRO A 401 0.92 -6.83 27.57
C PRO A 401 2.09 -6.97 26.57
N VAL A 402 1.79 -7.18 25.28
CA VAL A 402 2.82 -7.28 24.23
C VAL A 402 3.63 -5.99 24.12
N LEU A 403 2.99 -4.82 24.18
CA LEU A 403 3.71 -3.54 24.17
C LEU A 403 4.61 -3.37 25.40
N HIS A 404 4.14 -3.74 26.59
CA HIS A 404 4.97 -3.68 27.81
C HIS A 404 6.17 -4.63 27.75
N GLU A 405 6.01 -5.82 27.18
CA GLU A 405 7.09 -6.79 26.98
C GLU A 405 8.16 -6.24 26.03
N LEU A 406 7.76 -5.66 24.90
CA LEU A 406 8.68 -5.02 23.95
C LEU A 406 9.43 -3.84 24.59
N ALA A 407 8.74 -3.02 25.39
CA ALA A 407 9.36 -1.92 26.11
C ALA A 407 10.40 -2.43 27.13
N ALA A 408 10.09 -3.51 27.86
CA ALA A 408 11.02 -4.13 28.80
C ALA A 408 12.26 -4.71 28.09
N ALA A 409 12.09 -5.32 26.92
CA ALA A 409 13.20 -5.79 26.11
C ALA A 409 14.12 -4.65 25.64
N ALA A 410 13.54 -3.54 25.16
CA ALA A 410 14.30 -2.36 24.76
C ALA A 410 15.10 -1.76 25.94
N ARG A 411 14.51 -1.65 27.13
CA ARG A 411 15.24 -1.24 28.36
C ARG A 411 16.38 -2.18 28.70
N THR A 412 16.13 -3.49 28.66
CA THR A 412 17.14 -4.50 28.98
C THR A 412 18.35 -4.37 28.05
N ARG A 413 18.10 -4.17 26.75
CA ARG A 413 19.14 -3.90 25.75
C ARG A 413 19.95 -2.65 26.08
N ARG A 414 19.27 -1.54 26.42
CA ARG A 414 19.89 -0.27 26.81
C ARG A 414 20.82 -0.43 28.01
N GLU A 415 20.32 -1.02 29.08
CA GLU A 415 21.09 -1.25 30.31
C GLU A 415 22.32 -2.13 30.08
N ALA A 416 22.19 -3.18 29.25
CA ALA A 416 23.31 -4.04 28.89
C ALA A 416 24.42 -3.26 28.15
N ARG A 417 24.06 -2.35 27.25
CA ARG A 417 25.00 -1.48 26.52
C ARG A 417 25.70 -0.47 27.43
N GLU A 418 24.97 0.14 28.35
CA GLU A 418 25.57 1.08 29.31
C GLU A 418 26.58 0.40 30.23
N ARG A 419 26.29 -0.84 30.68
CA ARG A 419 27.21 -1.64 31.50
C ARG A 419 28.51 -1.99 30.76
N THR A 420 28.42 -2.38 29.48
CA THR A 420 29.60 -2.71 28.67
C THR A 420 30.42 -1.45 28.32
N GLY A 421 29.76 -0.33 28.02
CA GLY A 421 30.41 0.97 27.82
C GLY A 421 31.23 1.42 29.04
N LYS A 422 30.63 1.44 30.23
CA LYS A 422 31.31 1.80 31.50
C LYS A 422 32.48 0.87 31.84
N SER A 423 32.36 -0.43 31.54
CA SER A 423 33.45 -1.39 31.72
C SER A 423 34.65 -1.10 30.81
N SER A 424 34.39 -0.75 29.54
CA SER A 424 35.45 -0.39 28.58
C SER A 424 36.19 0.90 28.95
N GLU A 425 35.47 1.92 29.44
CA GLU A 425 36.05 3.19 29.91
C GLU A 425 36.88 3.01 31.18
N ASN A 426 36.40 2.21 32.15
CA ASN A 426 37.15 1.91 33.36
C ASN A 426 38.43 1.14 33.06
N ARG A 427 38.40 0.20 32.09
CA ARG A 427 39.59 -0.54 31.64
C ARG A 427 40.59 0.33 30.89
N ALA A 428 40.12 1.30 30.11
CA ALA A 428 40.96 2.30 29.45
C ALA A 428 41.62 3.28 30.44
N ARG A 429 40.95 3.58 31.57
CA ARG A 429 41.49 4.41 32.66
C ARG A 429 42.48 3.70 33.57
N THR A 430 42.38 2.38 33.73
CA THR A 430 43.33 1.59 34.55
C THR A 430 44.61 1.22 33.80
N ASN A 431 44.60 1.33 32.47
CA ASN A 431 45.78 1.11 31.60
C ASN A 431 46.52 2.41 31.24
N ARG A 432 46.14 3.56 31.81
CA ARG A 432 46.90 4.81 31.79
C ARG A 432 47.42 5.08 33.19
#